data_AF-A0A1X2GDB0-F1
#
_entry.id   AF-A0A1X2GDB0-F1
#
_cell.length_a   1.000
_cell.length_b   1.000
_cell.length_c   1.000
_cell.angle_alpha   90.00
_cell.angle_beta   90.00
_cell.angle_gamma   90.00
#
_symmetry.space_group_name_H-M   'P 1'
#
loop_
_entity.id
_entity.type
_entity.pdbx_description
1 polymer ?
#
loop_
_entity_poly.entity_id
_entity_poly.type
_entity_poly.pdbx_seq_one_letter_code
_entity_poly.pdbx_strand_id
1 'polypeptide(L)'
;WHDKHSPNVVKYLGFPIYCSKAQLRTFWDNCAIKIDRQCQILRERKLSIRGTSLLCNSVILASLWHTLRITPITEANIRPIRASIRKFV
;
A
#
# COMPACT_ATOMS: atom_id res chain seq x y z
N TRP A 1 -19.68 -13.49 10.19
CA TRP A 1 -19.11 -12.14 10.47
C TRP A 1 -17.79 -11.87 9.73
N HIS A 2 -17.02 -12.90 9.35
CA HIS A 2 -15.87 -12.77 8.43
C HIS A 2 -15.91 -13.81 7.31
N ASP A 3 -17.09 -13.97 6.72
CA ASP A 3 -17.33 -14.88 5.60
C ASP A 3 -16.93 -14.22 4.26
N LYS A 4 -17.11 -14.98 3.18
CA LYS A 4 -16.85 -14.56 1.80
C LYS A 4 -17.68 -13.34 1.37
N HIS A 5 -18.80 -13.06 2.04
CA HIS A 5 -19.71 -11.96 1.74
C HIS A 5 -19.37 -10.68 2.51
N SER A 6 -18.46 -10.75 3.50
CA SER A 6 -17.94 -9.56 4.17
C SER A 6 -17.17 -8.68 3.18
N PRO A 7 -17.49 -7.36 3.09
CA PRO A 7 -16.79 -6.44 2.20
C PRO A 7 -15.36 -6.13 2.68
N ASN A 8 -15.11 -6.26 3.97
CA ASN A 8 -13.80 -6.00 4.58
C ASN A 8 -13.01 -7.30 4.78
N VAL A 9 -11.71 -7.23 4.49
CA VAL A 9 -10.77 -8.32 4.77
C VAL A 9 -10.39 -8.33 6.25
N VAL A 10 -10.29 -9.53 6.83
CA VAL A 10 -9.72 -9.70 8.17
C VAL A 10 -8.23 -9.46 8.10
N LYS A 11 -7.68 -8.73 9.07
CA LYS A 11 -6.25 -8.47 9.15
C LYS A 11 -5.66 -9.20 10.35
N TYR A 12 -4.67 -10.04 10.12
CA TYR A 12 -3.88 -10.68 11.16
C TYR A 12 -2.44 -10.22 11.06
N LEU A 13 -1.91 -9.60 12.12
CA LEU A 13 -0.58 -8.97 12.14
C LEU A 13 -0.33 -7.98 10.98
N GLY A 14 -1.40 -7.35 10.48
CA GLY A 14 -1.35 -6.44 9.34
C GLY A 14 -1.50 -7.10 7.97
N PHE A 15 -1.55 -8.43 7.89
CA PHE A 15 -1.71 -9.19 6.65
C PHE A 15 -3.17 -9.59 6.39
N PRO A 16 -3.62 -9.60 5.12
CA PRO A 16 -5.00 -9.94 4.78
C PRO A 16 -5.23 -11.45 4.87
N ILE A 17 -6.15 -11.87 5.73
CA ILE A 17 -6.78 -13.19 5.67
C ILE A 17 -8.05 -13.02 4.85
N TYR A 18 -8.02 -13.48 3.60
CA TYR A 18 -9.12 -13.32 2.64
C TYR A 18 -9.72 -14.67 2.25
N CYS A 19 -11.04 -14.68 2.09
CA CYS A 19 -11.80 -15.81 1.55
C CYS A 19 -12.29 -15.55 0.11
N SER A 20 -12.08 -14.33 -0.40
CA SER A 20 -12.54 -13.85 -1.70
C SER A 20 -11.50 -12.96 -2.40
N LYS A 21 -11.47 -12.99 -3.74
CA LYS A 21 -10.67 -12.06 -4.55
C LYS A 21 -11.12 -10.61 -4.38
N ALA A 22 -12.40 -10.37 -4.08
CA ALA A 22 -12.92 -9.02 -3.85
C ALA A 22 -12.31 -8.41 -2.57
N GLN A 23 -12.22 -9.19 -1.49
CA GLN A 23 -11.59 -8.76 -0.23
C GLN A 23 -10.11 -8.43 -0.42
N LEU A 24 -9.41 -9.24 -1.23
CA LEU A 24 -8.01 -8.97 -1.58
C LEU A 24 -7.87 -7.67 -2.40
N ARG A 25 -8.77 -7.40 -3.34
CA ARG A 25 -8.78 -6.14 -4.09
C ARG A 25 -9.00 -4.94 -3.16
N THR A 26 -10.01 -5.00 -2.28
CA THR A 26 -10.28 -3.96 -1.29
C THR A 26 -9.10 -3.74 -0.33
N PHE A 27 -8.35 -4.79 0.01
CA PHE A 27 -7.11 -4.65 0.78
C PHE A 27 -6.07 -3.79 0.05
N TRP A 28 -5.81 -4.10 -1.23
CA TRP A 28 -4.85 -3.36 -2.04
C TRP A 28 -5.30 -1.93 -2.34
N ASP A 29 -6.59 -1.69 -2.55
CA ASP A 29 -7.14 -0.34 -2.72
C ASP A 29 -6.92 0.50 -1.45
N ASN A 30 -7.18 -0.08 -0.27
CA ASN A 30 -6.90 0.57 1.00
C ASN A 30 -5.40 0.81 1.22
N CYS A 31 -4.55 -0.12 0.77
CA CYS A 31 -3.09 0.03 0.81
C CYS A 31 -2.63 1.21 -0.05
N ALA A 32 -3.16 1.33 -1.27
CA ALA A 32 -2.87 2.43 -2.18
C ALA A 32 -3.28 3.78 -1.58
N ILE A 33 -4.49 3.87 -1.00
CA ILE A 33 -4.95 5.09 -0.30
C ILE A 33 -4.03 5.46 0.86
N LYS A 34 -3.59 4.46 1.65
CA LYS A 34 -2.67 4.71 2.78
C LYS A 34 -1.33 5.26 2.32
N ILE A 35 -0.77 4.70 1.24
CA ILE A 35 0.51 5.14 0.68
C ILE A 35 0.37 6.55 0.10
N ASP A 36 -0.72 6.82 -0.62
CA ASP A 36 -0.97 8.15 -1.18
C ASP A 36 -1.04 9.22 -0.09
N ARG A 37 -1.74 8.94 1.02
CA ARG A 37 -1.77 9.81 2.20
C ARG A 37 -0.38 9.99 2.82
N GLN A 38 0.41 8.93 2.94
CA GLN A 38 1.79 9.05 3.44
C GLN A 38 2.66 9.90 2.52
N CYS A 39 2.55 9.72 1.20
CA CYS A 39 3.23 10.57 0.21
C CYS A 39 2.84 12.04 0.38
N GLN A 40 1.55 12.35 0.55
CA GLN A 40 1.08 13.73 0.76
C GLN A 40 1.69 14.34 2.03
N ILE A 41 1.62 13.64 3.17
CA ILE A 41 2.19 14.11 4.45
C ILE A 41 3.71 14.34 4.34
N LEU A 42 4.43 13.43 3.65
CA LEU A 42 5.87 13.58 3.48
C LEU A 42 6.22 14.71 2.51
N ARG A 43 5.37 15.00 1.53
CA ARG A 43 5.57 16.07 0.54
C ARG A 43 5.48 17.46 1.18
N GLU A 44 4.63 17.63 2.19
CA GLU A 44 4.52 18.88 2.96
C GLU A 44 5.84 19.29 3.64
N ARG A 45 6.75 18.34 3.85
CA ARG A 45 8.06 18.58 4.50
C ARG A 45 9.09 19.28 3.59
N LYS A 46 8.75 19.58 2.33
CA LYS A 46 9.59 20.32 1.36
C LYS A 46 11.04 19.80 1.30
N LEU A 47 11.20 18.48 1.28
CA LEU A 47 12.52 17.85 1.26
C LEU A 47 13.19 18.01 -0.10
N SER A 48 14.53 17.93 -0.11
CA SER A 48 15.29 17.82 -1.35
C SER A 48 15.01 16.50 -2.05
N ILE A 49 15.30 16.42 -3.36
CA ILE A 49 15.13 15.20 -4.17
C ILE A 49 15.86 13.99 -3.55
N ARG A 50 17.03 14.23 -2.95
CA ARG A 50 17.77 13.18 -2.23
C ARG A 50 17.06 12.75 -0.94
N GLY A 51 16.48 13.71 -0.21
CA GLY A 51 15.69 13.44 0.99
C GLY A 51 14.39 12.70 0.69
N THR A 52 13.67 13.07 -0.36
CA THR A 52 12.44 12.37 -0.80
C THR A 52 12.76 10.93 -1.23
N SER A 53 13.84 10.73 -1.99
CA SER A 53 14.29 9.39 -2.41
C SER A 53 14.66 8.51 -1.21
N LEU A 54 15.37 9.07 -0.22
CA LEU A 54 15.73 8.35 1.00
C LEU A 54 14.48 7.91 1.79
N LEU A 55 13.54 8.82 2.02
CA LEU A 55 12.30 8.48 2.73
C LEU A 55 11.42 7.53 1.94
N CYS A 56 11.36 7.66 0.62
CA CYS A 56 10.65 6.72 -0.25
C CYS A 56 11.19 5.30 -0.04
N ASN A 57 12.51 5.12 -0.07
CA ASN A 57 13.14 3.81 0.14
C ASN A 57 12.92 3.29 1.57
N SER A 58 13.25 4.10 2.58
CA SER A 58 13.32 3.66 3.97
C SER A 58 11.97 3.59 4.69
N VAL A 59 10.95 4.33 4.22
CA VAL A 59 9.62 4.36 4.87
C VAL A 59 8.57 3.68 3.99
N ILE A 60 8.41 4.15 2.76
CA ILE A 60 7.32 3.70 1.89
C ILE A 60 7.62 2.29 1.37
N LEU A 61 8.75 2.10 0.69
CA LEU A 61 9.14 0.83 0.10
C LEU A 61 9.43 -0.24 1.17
N ALA A 62 10.10 0.13 2.27
CA ALA A 62 10.33 -0.79 3.39
C ALA A 62 9.03 -1.35 4.00
N SER A 63 8.00 -0.51 4.19
CA SER A 63 6.70 -0.96 4.72
C SER A 63 5.90 -1.79 3.71
N LEU A 64 6.02 -1.48 2.41
CA LEU A 64 5.40 -2.25 1.33
C LEU A 64 6.05 -3.63 1.13
N TRP A 65 7.36 -3.73 1.31
CA TRP A 65 8.14 -4.93 0.98
C TRP A 65 7.58 -6.19 1.65
N HIS A 66 7.34 -6.14 2.97
CA HIS A 66 6.78 -7.28 3.69
C HIS A 66 5.40 -7.68 3.18
N THR A 67 4.55 -6.69 2.87
CA THR A 67 3.19 -6.92 2.36
C THR A 67 3.22 -7.55 0.97
N LEU A 68 4.12 -7.07 0.10
CA LEU A 68 4.34 -7.60 -1.26
C LEU A 68 4.87 -9.03 -1.26
N ARG A 69 5.71 -9.38 -0.28
CA ARG A 69 6.27 -10.74 -0.17
C ARG A 69 5.22 -11.77 0.24
N ILE A 70 4.27 -11.40 1.09
CA ILE A 70 3.32 -12.33 1.72
C ILE A 70 2.01 -12.45 0.95
N THR A 71 1.58 -11.36 0.29
CA THR A 71 0.26 -11.28 -0.33
C THR A 71 0.39 -11.36 -1.85
N PRO A 72 -0.41 -12.19 -2.56
CA PRO A 72 -0.39 -12.21 -4.00
C PRO A 72 -0.82 -10.87 -4.56
N ILE A 73 -0.04 -10.36 -5.51
CA ILE A 73 -0.26 -9.07 -6.15
C ILE A 73 -0.50 -9.24 -7.64
N THR A 74 -1.38 -8.39 -8.18
CA THR A 74 -1.66 -8.29 -9.62
C THR A 74 -1.16 -6.94 -10.11
N GLU A 75 -0.74 -6.86 -11.38
CA GLU A 75 -0.25 -5.62 -11.99
C GLU A 75 -1.26 -4.47 -11.90
N ALA A 76 -2.56 -4.77 -11.97
CA ALA A 76 -3.63 -3.80 -11.79
C ALA A 76 -3.59 -3.11 -10.42
N ASN A 77 -3.25 -3.85 -9.36
CA ASN A 77 -3.24 -3.36 -7.98
C ASN A 77 -1.96 -2.56 -7.68
N ILE A 78 -0.83 -2.91 -8.29
CA ILE A 78 0.45 -2.22 -8.04
C ILE A 78 0.59 -0.91 -8.84
N ARG A 79 -0.10 -0.80 -9.97
CA ARG A 79 -0.09 0.39 -10.83
C ARG A 79 -0.43 1.70 -10.09
N PRO A 80 -1.52 1.81 -9.30
CA PRO A 80 -1.83 3.05 -8.57
C PRO A 80 -0.75 3.38 -7.52
N ILE A 81 -0.25 2.38 -6.80
CA ILE A 81 0.81 2.56 -5.79
C ILE A 81 2.07 3.14 -6.43
N ARG A 82 2.50 2.57 -7.55
CA ARG A 82 3.68 3.03 -8.31
C ARG A 82 3.49 4.46 -8.83
N ALA A 83 2.27 4.81 -9.25
CA ALA A 83 1.95 6.16 -9.70
C ALA A 83 2.06 7.18 -8.55
N SER A 84 1.55 6.87 -7.35
CA SER A 84 1.70 7.74 -6.17
C SER A 84 3.16 7.91 -5.74
N ILE A 85 3.95 6.83 -5.77
CA ILE A 85 5.39 6.89 -5.44
C ILE A 85 6.15 7.77 -6.45
N ARG A 86 5.89 7.60 -7.75
CA ARG A 86 6.54 8.41 -8.81
C ARG A 86 6.16 9.89 -8.76
N LYS A 87 4.98 10.23 -8.24
CA LYS A 87 4.57 11.63 -8.04
C LYS A 87 5.19 12.26 -6.79
N PHE A 88 5.70 11.45 -5.88
CA PHE A 88 6.28 11.88 -4.60
C PHE A 88 7.78 12.16 -4.69
N VAL A 89 8.53 11.26 -5.35
CA VAL A 89 9.96 11.42 -5.62
C VAL A 89 10.17 12.49 -6.69
#